data_AF-A0A831KPW3-F1
#
_entry.id   AF-A0A831KPW3-F1
#
_cell.length_a   1.000
_cell.length_b   1.000
_cell.length_c   1.000
_cell.angle_alpha   90.00
_cell.angle_beta   90.00
_cell.angle_gamma   90.00
#
_symmetry.space_group_name_H-M   'P 1'
#
loop_
_entity.id
_entity.type
_entity.pdbx_description
1 polymer ?
#
loop_
_entity_poly.entity_id
_entity_poly.type
_entity_poly.pdbx_seq_one_letter_code
_entity_poly.pdbx_strand_id
1 'polypeptide(L)'
;MRAKGKLSLKLNEKDLEFLVESASPEVADKTKLKQIISEDEDFRNTFISDERVFRRVMDDREIFLKISPALFFEILLRKAARDLEDASFTVEKSGTSKIPIFDTQEIAELMSNESLVTYLADMLSSFIKTRSYRLSFRAKPGVWKKITFSDLDIQALMDFSEAVSEAHRLRFYKRIADICLFILGMFPEYVEREYRYPFSGQLRPQIPG
;
A
#
# COMPACT_ATOMS: atom_id res chain seq x y z
N MET A 1 0.02 -27.95 -12.19
CA MET A 1 0.04 -26.47 -12.16
C MET A 1 0.47 -26.04 -10.77
N ARG A 2 1.66 -25.45 -10.62
CA ARG A 2 2.06 -24.84 -9.33
C ARG A 2 1.13 -23.66 -9.08
N ALA A 3 0.43 -23.63 -7.95
CA ALA A 3 -0.27 -22.43 -7.51
C ALA A 3 0.72 -21.28 -7.56
N LYS A 4 0.43 -20.25 -8.37
CA LYS A 4 1.12 -18.96 -8.24
C LYS A 4 0.94 -18.56 -6.78
N GLY A 5 2.03 -18.40 -6.04
CA GLY A 5 1.96 -18.06 -4.62
C GLY A 5 1.07 -16.83 -4.46
N LYS A 6 -0.04 -16.96 -3.70
CA LYS A 6 -0.83 -15.81 -3.29
C LYS A 6 0.11 -14.86 -2.54
N LEU A 7 0.02 -13.57 -2.85
CA LEU A 7 0.70 -12.57 -2.03
C LEU A 7 0.01 -12.57 -0.67
N SER A 8 0.79 -12.72 0.38
CA SER A 8 0.29 -12.96 1.73
C SER A 8 1.10 -12.13 2.71
N LEU A 9 0.40 -11.38 3.55
CA LEU A 9 1.03 -10.51 4.53
C LEU A 9 1.72 -11.35 5.59
N LYS A 10 3.02 -11.12 5.76
CA LYS A 10 3.81 -11.78 6.80
C LYS A 10 3.60 -11.07 8.12
N LEU A 11 2.64 -11.56 8.91
CA LEU A 11 2.36 -11.05 10.25
C LEU A 11 3.54 -11.36 11.19
N ASN A 12 3.89 -10.37 12.01
CA ASN A 12 4.86 -10.57 13.10
C ASN A 12 4.15 -11.01 14.39
N GLU A 13 4.92 -11.34 15.43
CA GLU A 13 4.35 -11.83 16.69
C GLU A 13 3.37 -10.84 17.34
N LYS A 14 3.65 -9.53 17.27
CA LYS A 14 2.75 -8.50 17.81
C LYS A 14 1.45 -8.40 17.03
N ASP A 15 1.52 -8.58 15.71
CA ASP A 15 0.34 -8.61 14.84
C ASP A 15 -0.57 -9.79 15.20
N LEU A 16 0.02 -10.98 15.39
CA LEU A 16 -0.70 -12.19 15.79
C LEU A 16 -1.31 -12.06 17.19
N GLU A 17 -0.55 -11.52 18.14
CA GLU A 17 -1.04 -11.23 19.48
C GLU A 17 -2.22 -10.26 19.46
N PHE A 18 -2.10 -9.16 18.73
CA PHE A 18 -3.18 -8.18 18.57
C PHE A 18 -4.44 -8.82 17.99
N LEU A 19 -4.33 -9.60 16.92
CA LEU A 19 -5.49 -10.25 16.29
C LEU A 19 -6.19 -11.21 17.25
N VAL A 20 -5.44 -12.06 17.95
CA VAL A 20 -5.99 -13.02 18.91
C VAL A 20 -6.69 -12.31 20.07
N GLU A 21 -6.05 -11.31 20.67
CA GLU A 21 -6.66 -10.57 21.78
C GLU A 21 -7.91 -9.79 21.38
N SER A 22 -8.00 -9.37 20.12
CA SER A 22 -9.10 -8.53 19.64
C SER A 22 -10.31 -9.36 19.21
N ALA A 23 -10.09 -10.41 18.41
CA ALA A 23 -11.15 -11.24 17.88
C ALA A 23 -11.55 -12.39 18.83
N SER A 24 -10.63 -12.89 19.65
CA SER A 24 -10.85 -14.10 20.44
C SER A 24 -10.16 -14.05 21.82
N PRO A 25 -10.48 -13.06 22.68
CA PRO A 25 -9.80 -12.88 23.96
C PRO A 25 -9.98 -14.06 24.93
N GLU A 26 -11.12 -14.74 24.85
CA GLU A 26 -11.54 -15.85 25.73
C GLU A 26 -10.86 -17.20 25.41
N VAL A 27 -10.11 -17.30 24.31
CA VAL A 27 -9.50 -18.57 23.88
C VAL A 27 -8.36 -18.96 24.83
N ALA A 28 -8.47 -20.18 25.40
CA ALA A 28 -7.48 -20.72 26.33
C ALA A 28 -6.11 -20.97 25.69
N ASP A 29 -6.08 -21.56 24.49
CA ASP A 29 -4.83 -21.87 23.77
C ASP A 29 -4.55 -20.82 22.67
N LYS A 30 -4.06 -19.65 23.12
CA LYS A 30 -3.66 -18.56 22.22
C LYS A 30 -2.50 -18.96 21.31
N THR A 31 -1.60 -19.83 21.77
CA THR A 31 -0.43 -20.26 20.99
C THR A 31 -0.83 -21.05 19.76
N LYS A 32 -1.71 -22.05 19.93
CA LYS A 32 -2.26 -22.80 18.81
C LYS A 32 -3.05 -21.93 17.85
N LEU A 33 -3.81 -20.96 18.38
CA LEU A 33 -4.56 -20.03 17.54
C LEU A 33 -3.64 -19.15 16.69
N LYS A 34 -2.56 -18.60 17.27
CA LYS A 34 -1.54 -17.84 16.51
C LYS A 34 -0.91 -18.68 15.40
N GLN A 35 -0.66 -19.96 15.65
CA GLN A 35 -0.12 -20.89 14.64
C GLN A 35 -1.10 -21.06 13.47
N ILE A 36 -2.38 -21.32 13.75
CA ILE A 36 -3.40 -21.47 12.70
C ILE A 36 -3.51 -20.19 11.87
N ILE A 37 -3.56 -19.01 12.51
CA ILE A 37 -3.60 -17.72 11.83
C ILE A 37 -2.35 -17.50 10.95
N SER A 38 -1.19 -18.04 11.34
CA SER A 38 0.04 -17.92 10.54
C SER A 38 0.11 -18.89 9.36
N GLU A 39 -0.54 -20.05 9.45
CA GLU A 39 -0.42 -21.13 8.46
C GLU A 39 -1.59 -21.13 7.46
N ASP A 40 -2.78 -20.69 7.87
CA ASP A 40 -4.00 -20.69 7.07
C ASP A 40 -4.40 -19.25 6.71
N GLU A 41 -4.21 -18.89 5.44
CA GLU A 41 -4.49 -17.55 4.93
C GLU A 41 -5.98 -17.22 4.94
N ASP A 42 -6.84 -18.17 4.58
CA ASP A 42 -8.28 -17.95 4.53
C ASP A 42 -8.80 -17.75 5.96
N PHE A 43 -8.33 -18.56 6.91
CA PHE A 43 -8.64 -18.39 8.33
C PHE A 43 -8.12 -17.06 8.88
N ARG A 44 -6.88 -16.68 8.56
CA ARG A 44 -6.34 -15.35 8.93
C ARG A 44 -7.20 -14.21 8.43
N ASN A 45 -7.68 -14.29 7.18
CA ASN A 45 -8.50 -13.24 6.58
C ASN A 45 -9.82 -13.05 7.33
N THR A 46 -10.38 -14.10 7.92
CA THR A 46 -11.57 -13.98 8.80
C THR A 46 -11.29 -13.16 10.05
N PHE A 47 -10.12 -13.34 10.67
CA PHE A 47 -9.69 -12.58 11.85
C PHE A 47 -9.42 -11.11 11.51
N ILE A 48 -8.68 -10.84 10.44
CA ILE A 48 -8.35 -9.47 10.04
C ILE A 48 -9.63 -8.68 9.70
N SER A 49 -10.64 -9.36 9.15
CA SER A 49 -11.92 -8.75 8.78
C SER A 49 -12.93 -8.70 9.94
N ASP A 50 -12.56 -9.04 11.17
CA ASP A 50 -13.47 -9.01 12.32
C ASP A 50 -13.76 -7.55 12.74
N GLU A 51 -15.03 -7.21 12.94
CA GLU A 51 -15.45 -5.85 13.32
C GLU A 51 -14.88 -5.42 14.69
N ARG A 52 -14.57 -6.37 15.59
CA ARG A 52 -13.89 -6.07 16.87
C ARG A 52 -12.44 -5.66 16.64
N VAL A 53 -11.77 -6.26 15.66
CA VAL A 53 -10.40 -5.89 15.26
C VAL A 53 -10.39 -4.47 14.71
N PHE A 54 -11.31 -4.16 13.79
CA PHE A 54 -11.45 -2.80 13.25
C PHE A 54 -11.72 -1.76 14.34
N ARG A 55 -12.72 -2.00 15.22
CA ARG A 55 -13.04 -1.08 16.31
C ARG A 55 -11.85 -0.83 17.23
N ARG A 56 -11.12 -1.88 17.63
CA ARG A 56 -9.93 -1.72 18.47
C ARG A 56 -8.83 -0.90 17.78
N VAL A 57 -8.64 -1.04 16.46
CA VAL A 57 -7.72 -0.18 15.70
C VAL A 57 -8.12 1.29 15.77
N MET A 58 -9.43 1.58 15.65
CA MET A 58 -9.94 2.95 15.65
C MET A 58 -9.96 3.59 17.05
N ASP A 59 -10.20 2.80 18.10
CA ASP A 59 -10.30 3.29 19.47
C ASP A 59 -8.91 3.53 20.13
N ASP A 60 -7.87 2.85 19.64
CA ASP A 60 -6.53 2.89 20.22
C ASP A 60 -5.63 3.95 19.56
N ARG A 61 -5.42 5.07 20.25
CA ARG A 61 -4.58 6.18 19.75
C ARG A 61 -3.11 5.81 19.54
N GLU A 62 -2.64 4.72 20.15
CA GLU A 62 -1.25 4.26 20.07
C GLU A 62 -1.11 2.99 19.20
N ILE A 63 -2.11 2.69 18.38
CA ILE A 63 -2.16 1.46 17.57
C ILE A 63 -0.91 1.26 16.70
N PHE A 64 -0.33 2.35 16.17
CA PHE A 64 0.90 2.32 15.36
C PHE A 64 2.15 1.80 16.11
N LEU A 65 2.13 1.75 17.44
CA LEU A 65 3.19 1.16 18.26
C LEU A 65 2.97 -0.34 18.52
N LYS A 66 1.73 -0.81 18.34
CA LYS A 66 1.26 -2.14 18.72
C LYS A 66 1.23 -3.10 17.54
N ILE A 67 0.87 -2.62 16.35
CA ILE A 67 0.80 -3.44 15.14
C ILE A 67 1.71 -2.91 14.02
N SER A 68 2.01 -3.78 13.07
CA SER A 68 2.68 -3.39 11.84
C SER A 68 1.79 -2.49 11.01
N PRO A 69 2.37 -1.53 10.27
CA PRO A 69 1.55 -0.70 9.40
C PRO A 69 0.89 -1.45 8.24
N ALA A 70 1.46 -2.59 7.85
CA ALA A 70 0.87 -3.43 6.81
C ALA A 70 -0.43 -4.08 7.31
N LEU A 71 -0.46 -4.60 8.54
CA LEU A 71 -1.70 -5.08 9.17
C LEU A 71 -2.71 -3.94 9.34
N PHE A 72 -2.27 -2.75 9.77
CA PHE A 72 -3.14 -1.58 9.90
C PHE A 72 -3.88 -1.27 8.59
N PHE A 73 -3.15 -1.16 7.47
CA PHE A 73 -3.77 -0.86 6.18
C PHE A 73 -4.63 -2.01 5.65
N GLU A 74 -4.26 -3.26 5.89
CA GLU A 74 -5.10 -4.39 5.48
C GLU A 74 -6.47 -4.38 6.17
N ILE A 75 -6.50 -4.10 7.49
CA ILE A 75 -7.74 -3.96 8.26
C ILE A 75 -8.62 -2.84 7.66
N LEU A 76 -8.03 -1.67 7.38
CA LEU A 76 -8.76 -0.55 6.79
C LEU A 76 -9.28 -0.84 5.38
N LEU A 77 -8.47 -1.47 4.52
CA LEU A 77 -8.85 -1.81 3.16
C LEU A 77 -9.99 -2.82 3.13
N ARG A 78 -9.94 -3.85 4.00
CA ARG A 78 -11.02 -4.84 4.13
C ARG A 78 -12.29 -4.22 4.67
N LYS A 79 -12.19 -3.29 5.63
CA LYS A 79 -13.35 -2.53 6.11
C LYS A 79 -13.95 -1.67 5.01
N ALA A 80 -13.13 -0.90 4.29
CA ALA A 80 -13.58 -0.08 3.17
C ALA A 80 -14.26 -0.92 2.07
N ALA A 81 -13.71 -2.09 1.73
CA ALA A 81 -14.32 -3.00 0.76
C ALA A 81 -15.73 -3.44 1.19
N ARG A 82 -15.91 -3.82 2.46
CA ARG A 82 -17.23 -4.18 3.01
C ARG A 82 -18.19 -2.99 3.02
N ASP A 83 -17.72 -1.82 3.44
CA ASP A 83 -18.57 -0.63 3.47
C ASP A 83 -19.01 -0.20 2.06
N LEU A 84 -18.23 -0.52 1.03
CA LEU A 84 -18.58 -0.29 -0.38
C LEU A 84 -19.65 -1.26 -0.90
N GLU A 85 -19.72 -2.49 -0.39
CA GLU A 85 -20.79 -3.44 -0.75
C GLU A 85 -22.18 -2.90 -0.40
N ASP A 86 -22.27 -2.12 0.68
CA ASP A 86 -23.51 -1.50 1.15
C ASP A 86 -23.73 -0.07 0.59
N ALA A 87 -22.73 0.50 -0.11
CA ALA A 87 -22.78 1.86 -0.61
C ALA A 87 -23.41 1.95 -2.00
N SER A 88 -24.26 2.97 -2.21
CA SER A 88 -24.88 3.23 -3.52
C SER A 88 -23.98 4.00 -4.49
N PHE A 89 -22.95 4.69 -3.98
CA PHE A 89 -21.99 5.46 -4.79
C PHE A 89 -20.68 5.66 -4.02
N THR A 90 -19.58 5.82 -4.75
CA THR A 90 -18.32 6.38 -4.26
C THR A 90 -18.32 7.89 -4.44
N VAL A 91 -17.51 8.62 -3.68
CA VAL A 91 -17.38 10.08 -3.83
C VAL A 91 -15.98 10.37 -4.33
N GLU A 92 -15.87 10.70 -5.61
CA GLU A 92 -14.62 11.10 -6.23
C GLU A 92 -14.44 12.61 -6.18
N LYS A 93 -13.17 13.04 -6.09
CA LYS A 93 -12.82 14.45 -6.09
C LYS A 93 -12.32 14.86 -7.47
N SER A 94 -13.03 15.78 -8.11
CA SER A 94 -12.61 16.39 -9.38
C SER A 94 -12.41 17.89 -9.16
N GLY A 95 -11.14 18.32 -9.12
CA GLY A 95 -10.76 19.68 -8.71
C GLY A 95 -11.27 20.03 -7.31
N THR A 96 -12.16 21.03 -7.21
CA THR A 96 -12.81 21.45 -5.95
C THR A 96 -14.14 20.75 -5.68
N SER A 97 -14.66 19.99 -6.64
CA SER A 97 -15.99 19.38 -6.55
C SER A 97 -15.89 17.92 -6.11
N LYS A 98 -16.90 17.47 -5.35
CA LYS A 98 -17.11 16.06 -4.98
C LYS A 98 -18.23 15.50 -5.84
N ILE A 99 -17.95 14.45 -6.59
CA ILE A 99 -18.87 13.87 -7.58
C ILE A 99 -19.20 12.45 -7.13
N PRO A 100 -20.47 12.08 -6.98
CA PRO A 100 -20.85 10.70 -6.74
C PRO A 100 -20.61 9.88 -8.02
N ILE A 101 -19.89 8.76 -7.92
CA ILE A 101 -19.69 7.78 -8.99
C ILE A 101 -20.38 6.47 -8.59
N PHE A 102 -21.16 5.90 -9.50
CA PHE A 102 -21.96 4.70 -9.27
C PHE A 102 -21.20 3.44 -9.71
N ASP A 103 -20.00 3.25 -9.18
CA ASP A 103 -19.06 2.17 -9.51
C ASP A 103 -18.76 1.25 -8.31
N THR A 104 -19.56 1.35 -7.24
CA THR A 104 -19.33 0.62 -5.98
C THR A 104 -19.26 -0.88 -6.16
N GLN A 105 -20.09 -1.45 -7.05
CA GLN A 105 -20.07 -2.90 -7.33
C GLN A 105 -18.76 -3.33 -8.01
N GLU A 106 -18.29 -2.58 -9.02
CA GLU A 106 -17.04 -2.91 -9.72
C GLU A 106 -15.83 -2.82 -8.77
N ILE A 107 -15.84 -1.82 -7.88
CA ILE A 107 -14.79 -1.66 -6.88
C ILE A 107 -14.86 -2.76 -5.82
N ALA A 108 -16.05 -3.13 -5.34
CA ALA A 108 -16.22 -4.23 -4.39
C ALA A 108 -15.75 -5.56 -5.00
N GLU A 109 -16.10 -5.83 -6.27
CA GLU A 109 -15.60 -6.99 -7.02
C GLU A 109 -14.08 -6.97 -7.14
N LEU A 110 -13.48 -5.82 -7.46
CA LEU A 110 -12.02 -5.68 -7.49
C LEU A 110 -11.38 -5.96 -6.13
N MET A 111 -11.98 -5.44 -5.05
CA MET A 111 -11.50 -5.61 -3.66
C MET A 111 -11.73 -7.02 -3.10
N SER A 112 -12.53 -7.85 -3.76
CA SER A 112 -12.64 -9.28 -3.43
C SER A 112 -11.36 -10.06 -3.72
N ASN A 113 -10.45 -9.50 -4.53
CA ASN A 113 -9.14 -10.08 -4.79
C ASN A 113 -8.20 -9.88 -3.58
N GLU A 114 -8.07 -10.90 -2.74
CA GLU A 114 -7.23 -10.89 -1.54
C GLU A 114 -5.76 -10.55 -1.81
N SER A 115 -5.21 -10.98 -2.95
CA SER A 115 -3.84 -10.67 -3.33
C SER A 115 -3.68 -9.18 -3.67
N LEU A 116 -4.70 -8.56 -4.25
CA LEU A 116 -4.72 -7.11 -4.50
C LEU A 116 -4.79 -6.34 -3.17
N VAL A 117 -5.67 -6.73 -2.26
CA VAL A 117 -5.78 -6.11 -0.93
C VAL A 117 -4.45 -6.19 -0.18
N THR A 118 -3.83 -7.37 -0.20
CA THR A 118 -2.50 -7.59 0.39
C THR A 118 -1.44 -6.70 -0.27
N TYR A 119 -1.44 -6.60 -1.59
CA TYR A 119 -0.52 -5.72 -2.33
C TYR A 119 -0.73 -4.24 -1.97
N LEU A 120 -1.97 -3.76 -1.91
CA LEU A 120 -2.29 -2.39 -1.55
C LEU A 120 -1.88 -2.07 -0.11
N ALA A 121 -2.09 -3.00 0.83
CA ALA A 121 -1.63 -2.85 2.20
C ALA A 121 -0.09 -2.77 2.30
N ASP A 122 0.64 -3.64 1.58
CA ASP A 122 2.11 -3.56 1.49
C ASP A 122 2.56 -2.23 0.85
N MET A 123 1.93 -1.84 -0.26
CA MET A 123 2.20 -0.60 -0.97
C MET A 123 2.01 0.62 -0.07
N LEU A 124 0.86 0.75 0.60
CA LEU A 124 0.58 1.87 1.52
C LEU A 124 1.55 1.88 2.70
N SER A 125 1.86 0.69 3.27
CA SER A 125 2.82 0.58 4.37
C SER A 125 4.21 1.07 4.01
N SER A 126 4.59 0.97 2.73
CA SER A 126 5.89 1.39 2.22
C SER A 126 6.10 2.92 2.23
N PHE A 127 5.03 3.71 2.33
CA PHE A 127 5.09 5.17 2.37
C PHE A 127 5.21 5.75 3.78
N ILE A 128 4.99 4.94 4.83
CA ILE A 128 5.11 5.40 6.22
C ILE A 128 6.55 5.77 6.59
N LYS A 129 7.53 5.14 5.94
CA LYS A 129 8.94 5.48 6.13
C LYS A 129 9.60 5.71 4.78
N THR A 130 9.78 6.98 4.42
CA THR A 130 10.63 7.37 3.29
C THR A 130 12.06 6.93 3.55
N ARG A 131 12.68 6.26 2.58
CA ARG A 131 14.08 5.81 2.66
C ARG A 131 14.94 6.66 1.75
N SER A 132 15.99 7.25 2.31
CA SER A 132 17.05 7.86 1.51
C SER A 132 18.20 6.88 1.37
N TYR A 133 18.52 6.51 0.13
CA TYR A 133 19.63 5.63 -0.18
C TYR A 133 20.88 6.45 -0.49
N ARG A 134 22.03 6.01 0.02
CA ARG A 134 23.36 6.53 -0.34
C ARG A 134 24.12 5.46 -1.10
N LEU A 135 24.33 5.66 -2.39
CA LEU A 135 25.10 4.76 -3.24
C LEU A 135 26.45 5.40 -3.58
N SER A 136 27.53 4.66 -3.36
CA SER A 136 28.87 5.04 -3.83
C SER A 136 29.28 4.08 -4.94
N PHE A 137 29.54 4.60 -6.14
CA PHE A 137 30.02 3.80 -7.26
C PHE A 137 31.18 4.49 -7.96
N ARG A 138 32.01 3.68 -8.61
CA ARG A 138 33.19 4.15 -9.31
C ARG A 138 32.79 4.54 -10.74
N ALA A 139 32.65 5.83 -10.99
CA ALA A 139 32.22 6.35 -12.29
C ALA A 139 33.33 6.27 -13.35
N LYS A 140 34.60 6.41 -12.93
CA LYS A 140 35.80 6.29 -13.76
C LYS A 140 36.96 5.72 -12.93
N PRO A 141 38.05 5.22 -13.52
CA PRO A 141 39.25 4.87 -12.76
C PRO A 141 39.70 6.04 -11.87
N GLY A 142 39.73 5.85 -10.54
CA GLY A 142 40.13 6.88 -9.57
C GLY A 142 39.02 7.85 -9.13
N VAL A 143 37.87 7.90 -9.82
CA VAL A 143 36.75 8.81 -9.48
C VAL A 143 35.60 8.04 -8.85
N TRP A 144 35.41 8.26 -7.55
CA TRP A 144 34.25 7.78 -6.81
C TRP A 144 33.15 8.85 -6.84
N LYS A 145 31.96 8.47 -7.30
CA LYS A 145 30.75 9.30 -7.16
C LYS A 145 29.91 8.75 -6.01
N LYS A 146 29.40 9.67 -5.19
CA LYS A 146 28.38 9.40 -4.18
C LYS A 146 27.09 10.04 -4.67
N ILE A 147 26.05 9.24 -4.84
CA ILE A 147 24.70 9.73 -5.13
C ILE A 147 23.83 9.41 -3.92
N THR A 148 23.08 10.41 -3.46
CA THR A 148 22.01 10.22 -2.49
C THR A 148 20.72 10.40 -3.24
N PHE A 149 19.81 9.43 -3.16
CA PHE A 149 18.49 9.54 -3.77
C PHE A 149 17.41 9.09 -2.81
N SER A 150 16.26 9.74 -2.90
CA SER A 150 15.05 9.32 -2.20
C SER A 150 14.39 8.17 -2.96
N ASP A 151 13.82 7.23 -2.23
CA ASP A 151 12.97 6.18 -2.78
C ASP A 151 11.60 6.66 -3.28
N LEU A 152 11.38 7.99 -3.30
CA LEU A 152 10.25 8.68 -3.90
C LEU A 152 10.62 9.44 -5.19
N ASP A 153 11.92 9.53 -5.53
CA ASP A 153 12.38 10.21 -6.73
C ASP A 153 12.27 9.28 -7.94
N ILE A 154 11.19 9.44 -8.70
CA ILE A 154 10.90 8.61 -9.88
C ILE A 154 12.02 8.71 -10.92
N GLN A 155 12.59 9.90 -11.15
CA GLN A 155 13.64 10.07 -12.15
C GLN A 155 14.90 9.32 -11.75
N ALA A 156 15.33 9.46 -10.49
CA ALA A 156 16.47 8.70 -9.99
C ALA A 156 16.22 7.19 -10.07
N LEU A 157 15.01 6.71 -9.73
CA LEU A 157 14.66 5.30 -9.83
C LEU A 157 14.69 4.78 -11.27
N MET A 158 14.27 5.59 -12.26
CA MET A 158 14.38 5.27 -13.69
C MET A 158 15.84 5.14 -14.11
N ASP A 159 16.68 6.12 -13.77
CA ASP A 159 18.12 6.09 -14.09
C ASP A 159 18.81 4.86 -13.48
N PHE A 160 18.47 4.50 -12.23
CA PHE A 160 19.00 3.29 -11.59
C PHE A 160 18.49 2.00 -12.26
N SER A 161 17.23 1.98 -12.72
CA SER A 161 16.68 0.81 -13.42
C SER A 161 17.45 0.50 -14.70
N GLU A 162 17.97 1.52 -15.39
CA GLU A 162 18.79 1.33 -16.59
C GLU A 162 20.20 0.84 -16.25
N ALA A 163 20.76 1.31 -15.14
CA ALA A 163 22.13 1.01 -14.70
C ALA A 163 22.31 -0.37 -14.04
N VAL A 164 21.23 -1.02 -13.58
CA VAL A 164 21.29 -2.35 -12.93
C VAL A 164 21.07 -3.49 -13.93
N SER A 165 21.52 -4.69 -13.55
CA SER A 165 21.22 -5.91 -14.29
C SER A 165 19.72 -6.19 -14.35
N GLU A 166 19.28 -6.88 -15.39
CA GLU A 166 17.86 -7.16 -15.65
C GLU A 166 17.15 -7.81 -14.45
N ALA A 167 17.84 -8.71 -13.73
CA ALA A 167 17.34 -9.37 -12.53
C ALA A 167 16.94 -8.40 -11.39
N HIS A 168 17.44 -7.17 -11.40
CA HIS A 168 17.15 -6.17 -10.38
C HIS A 168 16.18 -5.07 -10.83
N ARG A 169 15.91 -4.95 -12.14
CA ARG A 169 15.05 -3.90 -12.72
C ARG A 169 13.62 -3.95 -12.20
N LEU A 170 13.07 -5.15 -12.04
CA LEU A 170 11.69 -5.35 -11.59
C LEU A 170 11.39 -4.63 -10.26
N ARG A 171 12.36 -4.58 -9.34
CA ARG A 171 12.19 -3.90 -8.04
C ARG A 171 12.04 -2.39 -8.19
N PHE A 172 12.78 -1.79 -9.12
CA PHE A 172 12.67 -0.36 -9.42
C PHE A 172 11.34 -0.05 -10.11
N TYR A 173 10.93 -0.86 -11.09
CA TYR A 173 9.64 -0.70 -11.76
C TYR A 173 8.46 -0.84 -10.79
N LYS A 174 8.51 -1.82 -9.87
CA LYS A 174 7.51 -1.97 -8.80
C LYS A 174 7.44 -0.72 -7.93
N ARG A 175 8.60 -0.18 -7.50
CA ARG A 175 8.63 1.04 -6.67
C ARG A 175 8.10 2.26 -7.43
N ILE A 176 8.46 2.43 -8.70
CA ILE A 176 7.94 3.52 -9.54
C ILE A 176 6.41 3.40 -9.68
N ALA A 177 5.91 2.21 -9.97
CA ALA A 177 4.47 1.95 -10.08
C ALA A 177 3.73 2.24 -8.77
N ASP A 178 4.27 1.81 -7.62
CA ASP A 178 3.70 2.10 -6.30
C ASP A 178 3.61 3.61 -6.06
N ILE A 179 4.64 4.39 -6.42
CA ILE A 179 4.65 5.86 -6.27
C ILE A 179 3.58 6.48 -7.15
N CYS A 180 3.51 6.09 -8.43
CA CYS A 180 2.49 6.59 -9.34
C CYS A 180 1.09 6.28 -8.84
N LEU A 181 0.84 5.04 -8.39
CA LEU A 181 -0.45 4.62 -7.87
C LEU A 181 -0.83 5.40 -6.60
N PHE A 182 0.12 5.60 -5.69
CA PHE A 182 -0.10 6.37 -4.46
C PHE A 182 -0.42 7.84 -4.76
N ILE A 183 0.36 8.49 -5.63
CA ILE A 183 0.13 9.91 -5.99
C ILE A 183 -1.21 10.07 -6.71
N LEU A 184 -1.52 9.21 -7.68
CA LEU A 184 -2.77 9.28 -8.43
C LEU A 184 -3.99 8.97 -7.54
N GLY A 185 -3.87 8.02 -6.62
CA GLY A 185 -4.99 7.62 -5.75
C GLY A 185 -5.22 8.57 -4.57
N MET A 186 -4.16 9.04 -3.91
CA MET A 186 -4.27 9.86 -2.69
C MET A 186 -4.22 11.37 -2.96
N PHE A 187 -3.55 11.78 -4.05
CA PHE A 187 -3.29 13.18 -4.37
C PHE A 187 -3.52 13.49 -5.86
N PRO A 188 -4.66 13.11 -6.46
CA PRO A 188 -4.91 13.30 -7.90
C PRO A 188 -4.75 14.76 -8.35
N GLU A 189 -5.13 15.71 -7.50
CA GLU A 189 -5.02 17.15 -7.74
C GLU A 189 -3.58 17.63 -7.98
N TYR A 190 -2.59 16.96 -7.38
CA TYR A 190 -1.18 17.30 -7.55
C TYR A 190 -0.77 17.09 -9.02
N VAL A 191 -1.20 15.96 -9.60
CA VAL A 191 -0.95 15.61 -11.00
C VAL A 191 -1.70 16.57 -11.93
N GLU A 192 -2.97 16.86 -11.66
CA GLU A 192 -3.73 17.80 -12.47
C GLU A 192 -3.10 19.21 -12.51
N ARG A 193 -2.54 19.69 -11.39
CA ARG A 193 -1.90 21.02 -11.32
C ARG A 193 -0.55 21.09 -12.03
N GLU A 194 0.26 20.03 -11.97
CA GLU A 194 1.53 19.97 -12.67
C GLU A 194 1.33 19.81 -14.18
N TYR A 195 0.35 18.99 -14.59
CA TYR A 195 0.12 18.69 -16.00
C TYR A 195 -0.87 19.64 -16.68
N ARG A 196 -1.74 20.37 -15.98
CA ARG A 196 -2.79 21.18 -16.60
C ARG A 196 -2.93 22.57 -15.96
N TYR A 197 -3.34 23.55 -16.76
CA TYR A 197 -3.65 24.90 -16.26
C TYR A 197 -4.95 24.89 -15.44
N PRO A 198 -4.98 25.46 -14.22
CA PRO A 198 -6.12 25.38 -13.29
C PRO A 198 -7.46 25.89 -13.84
N PHE A 199 -7.43 26.85 -14.77
CA PHE A 199 -8.62 27.48 -15.33
C PHE A 199 -9.05 26.93 -16.69
N SER A 200 -8.14 26.33 -17.46
CA SER A 200 -8.43 25.89 -18.84
C SER A 200 -8.34 24.38 -19.03
N GLY A 201 -7.78 23.62 -18.08
CA GLY A 201 -7.57 22.17 -18.21
C GLY A 201 -6.59 21.77 -19.32
N GLN A 202 -5.98 22.74 -20.01
CA GLN A 202 -5.01 22.49 -21.08
C GLN A 202 -3.70 21.97 -20.51
N LEU A 203 -3.07 21.04 -21.22
CA LEU A 203 -1.76 20.50 -20.86
C LEU A 203 -0.72 21.62 -20.77
N ARG A 204 -0.02 21.71 -19.64
CA ARG A 204 1.12 22.61 -19.48
C ARG A 204 2.28 22.09 -20.33
N PRO A 205 2.91 22.93 -21.16
CA PRO A 205 4.11 22.51 -21.88
C PRO A 205 5.20 22.16 -20.86
N GLN A 206 5.74 20.94 -20.95
CA GLN A 206 6.94 20.58 -20.20
C GLN A 206 8.09 21.40 -20.77
N ILE A 207 8.56 22.40 -20.02
CA ILE A 207 9.81 23.10 -20.35
C ILE A 207 10.94 22.16 -19.91
N PRO A 208 11.78 21.66 -20.83
CA PRO A 208 12.94 20.87 -20.44
C PRO A 208 13.88 21.78 -19.61
N GLY A 209 14.20 21.34 -18.39
CA GLY A 209 15.24 21.93 -17.55
C GLY A 209 16.61 21.37 -17.89
#